data_AF-A0A914M6J1-F1
#
_entry.id   AF-A0A914M6J1-F1
#
_cell.length_a   1.000
_cell.length_b   1.000
_cell.length_c   1.000
_cell.angle_alpha   90.00
_cell.angle_beta   90.00
_cell.angle_gamma   90.00
#
_symmetry.space_group_name_H-M   'P 1'
#
loop_
_entity.id
_entity.type
_entity.pdbx_description
1 polymer ?
#
loop_
_entity_poly.entity_id
_entity_poly.type
_entity_poly.pdbx_seq_one_letter_code
_entity_poly.pdbx_strand_id
1 'polypeptide(L)'
;MAFKKTLKVLVPAIIYVVQNNLYFFVLKRVDATLYTMTFQLRILATALLSMLLLSRIFSRIQWGALCISVLGVCLVQISKDSGNESPEHKNEELIGLLTIFVMCWTSAFAGVYLEGVLKQSSCDIWMQNIRISLITLPFALLTIVNDADKIQKRGGFFAGWTWRLWLIVLSSSANGLIVAFVVKYADNIKKSYCQTVALGGTALLSILLGDSQFSFSLIGGVSLVICSVFLYTLNPPKLPTLEVPNDEKLLMDEDSESSEEDDDGKEEIKTFLDYKKKSQDVIHIDTTLKQQSNEALISSESPTFRTAASKLQIVIGNIKERLSLSSPFLQTSRNIPDISKPAAQ
;
A
#
# COMPACT_ATOMS: atom_id res chain seq x y z
N MET A 1 5.89 -8.25 26.07
CA MET A 1 6.18 -7.40 24.89
C MET A 1 5.75 -8.02 23.54
N ALA A 2 5.92 -9.34 23.30
CA ALA A 2 5.52 -10.01 22.05
C ALA A 2 3.99 -10.04 21.79
N PHE A 3 3.18 -10.29 22.83
CA PHE A 3 1.71 -10.37 22.70
C PHE A 3 1.07 -9.05 22.25
N LYS A 4 1.49 -7.91 22.81
CA LYS A 4 1.02 -6.57 22.38
C LYS A 4 1.34 -6.29 20.91
N LYS A 5 2.49 -6.74 20.39
CA LYS A 5 2.85 -6.61 18.97
C LYS A 5 1.99 -7.51 18.08
N THR A 6 1.71 -8.74 18.51
CA THR A 6 0.80 -9.65 17.79
C THR A 6 -0.64 -9.14 17.77
N LEU A 7 -1.10 -8.52 18.87
CA LEU A 7 -2.44 -7.94 18.98
C LEU A 7 -2.66 -6.78 17.99
N LYS A 8 -1.62 -5.95 17.76
CA LYS A 8 -1.70 -4.89 16.74
C LYS A 8 -1.80 -5.44 15.30
N VAL A 9 -1.25 -6.63 15.03
CA VAL A 9 -1.35 -7.33 13.73
C VAL A 9 -2.67 -8.09 13.57
N LEU A 10 -3.40 -8.31 14.67
CA LEU A 10 -4.72 -8.96 14.65
C LEU A 10 -5.76 -8.13 13.88
N VAL A 11 -5.75 -6.81 14.09
CA VAL A 11 -6.68 -5.88 13.43
C VAL A 11 -6.64 -6.00 11.90
N PRO A 12 -5.48 -5.87 11.23
CA PRO A 12 -5.42 -6.04 9.78
C PRO A 12 -5.73 -7.47 9.34
N ALA A 13 -5.39 -8.50 10.12
CA ALA A 13 -5.72 -9.88 9.80
C ALA A 13 -7.24 -10.11 9.74
N ILE A 14 -7.99 -9.62 10.73
CA ILE A 14 -9.46 -9.69 10.75
C ILE A 14 -10.04 -8.96 9.53
N ILE A 15 -9.53 -7.75 9.26
CA ILE A 15 -9.98 -6.96 8.11
C ILE A 15 -9.72 -7.69 6.79
N TYR A 16 -8.59 -8.37 6.63
CA TYR A 16 -8.30 -9.16 5.43
C TYR A 16 -9.27 -10.33 5.26
N VAL A 17 -9.65 -11.01 6.34
CA VAL A 17 -10.65 -12.10 6.28
C VAL A 17 -12.01 -11.56 5.87
N VAL A 18 -12.44 -10.43 6.44
CA VAL A 18 -13.68 -9.76 6.06
C VAL A 18 -13.65 -9.34 4.59
N GLN A 19 -12.56 -8.71 4.13
CA GLN A 19 -12.42 -8.29 2.74
C GLN A 19 -12.45 -9.46 1.75
N ASN A 20 -11.80 -10.58 2.08
CA ASN A 20 -11.85 -11.76 1.22
C ASN A 20 -13.27 -12.32 1.09
N ASN A 21 -14.06 -12.31 2.17
CA ASN A 21 -15.46 -12.74 2.11
C ASN A 21 -16.33 -11.75 1.31
N LEU A 22 -16.16 -10.44 1.54
CA LEU A 22 -16.89 -9.41 0.80
C LEU A 22 -16.54 -9.44 -0.69
N TYR A 23 -15.29 -9.75 -1.05
CA TYR A 23 -14.87 -9.93 -2.44
C TYR A 23 -15.71 -11.00 -3.15
N PHE A 24 -15.84 -12.20 -2.57
CA PHE A 24 -16.67 -13.25 -3.14
C PHE A 24 -18.18 -12.95 -3.08
N PHE A 25 -18.63 -12.14 -2.13
CA PHE A 25 -20.00 -11.66 -2.08
C PHE A 25 -20.33 -10.71 -3.25
N VAL A 26 -19.39 -9.84 -3.60
CA VAL A 26 -19.52 -8.86 -4.69
C VAL A 26 -19.39 -9.51 -6.07
N LEU A 27 -18.44 -10.43 -6.26
CA LEU A 27 -18.24 -11.11 -7.55
C LEU A 27 -19.48 -11.91 -8.03
N LYS A 28 -20.43 -12.20 -7.14
CA LYS A 28 -21.69 -12.86 -7.48
C LYS A 28 -22.75 -11.89 -8.03
N ARG A 29 -22.53 -10.58 -7.88
CA ARG A 29 -23.51 -9.51 -8.12
C ARG A 29 -23.04 -8.50 -9.15
N VAL A 30 -21.72 -8.33 -9.28
CA VAL A 30 -21.10 -7.30 -10.08
C VAL A 30 -20.05 -7.93 -10.99
N ASP A 31 -19.98 -7.46 -12.24
CA ASP A 31 -19.00 -7.91 -13.22
C ASP A 31 -17.57 -7.46 -12.84
N ALA A 32 -16.58 -8.10 -13.45
CA ALA A 32 -15.18 -7.87 -13.12
C ALA A 32 -14.71 -6.43 -13.42
N THR A 33 -15.25 -5.80 -14.47
CA THR A 33 -14.85 -4.44 -14.87
C THR A 33 -15.39 -3.43 -13.86
N LEU A 34 -16.69 -3.50 -13.54
CA LEU A 34 -17.29 -2.59 -12.58
C LEU A 34 -16.70 -2.76 -11.18
N TYR A 35 -16.43 -4.00 -10.75
CA TYR A 35 -15.72 -4.26 -9.49
C TYR A 35 -14.36 -3.55 -9.48
N THR A 36 -13.54 -3.77 -10.51
CA THR A 36 -12.15 -3.31 -10.57
C THR A 36 -12.06 -1.79 -10.65
N MET A 37 -12.94 -1.14 -11.42
CA MET A 37 -12.99 0.31 -11.54
C MET A 37 -13.54 0.96 -10.27
N THR A 38 -14.63 0.43 -9.70
CA THR A 38 -15.23 0.99 -8.48
C THR A 38 -14.32 0.80 -7.26
N PHE A 39 -13.62 -0.33 -7.17
CA PHE A 39 -12.68 -0.58 -6.07
C PHE A 39 -11.50 0.41 -6.06
N GLN A 40 -11.22 1.07 -7.18
CA GLN A 40 -10.19 2.11 -7.28
C GLN A 40 -10.54 3.37 -6.47
N LEU A 41 -11.82 3.57 -6.09
CA LEU A 41 -12.24 4.58 -5.10
C LEU A 41 -11.56 4.40 -3.73
N ARG A 42 -10.93 3.24 -3.48
CA ARG A 42 -10.03 3.03 -2.35
C ARG A 42 -8.93 4.09 -2.27
N ILE A 43 -8.43 4.64 -3.39
CA ILE A 43 -7.45 5.73 -3.35
C ILE A 43 -8.04 6.93 -2.60
N LEU A 44 -9.28 7.32 -2.93
CA LEU A 44 -9.97 8.42 -2.29
C LEU A 44 -10.18 8.15 -0.79
N ALA A 45 -10.68 6.97 -0.42
CA ALA A 45 -10.83 6.59 0.98
C ALA A 45 -9.49 6.61 1.74
N THR A 46 -8.41 6.16 1.09
CA THR A 46 -7.06 6.17 1.67
C THR A 46 -6.54 7.59 1.85
N ALA A 47 -6.77 8.49 0.89
CA ALA A 47 -6.36 9.88 0.99
C ALA A 47 -7.09 10.60 2.14
N LEU A 48 -8.41 10.40 2.25
CA LEU A 48 -9.22 10.98 3.35
C LEU A 48 -8.78 10.45 4.71
N LEU A 49 -8.64 9.13 4.86
CA LEU A 49 -8.19 8.55 6.13
C LEU A 49 -6.75 8.91 6.47
N SER A 50 -5.88 9.07 5.47
CA SER A 50 -4.50 9.51 5.69
C SER A 50 -4.42 10.99 6.08
N MET A 51 -5.33 11.83 5.58
CA MET A 51 -5.47 13.21 6.03
C MET A 51 -5.97 13.26 7.48
N LEU A 52 -6.99 12.48 7.83
CA LEU A 52 -7.58 12.48 9.18
C LEU A 52 -6.65 11.86 10.24
N LEU A 53 -6.03 10.72 9.93
CA LEU A 53 -5.26 9.94 10.92
C LEU A 53 -3.77 10.29 10.95
N LEU A 54 -3.18 10.67 9.81
CA LEU A 54 -1.74 10.93 9.68
C LEU A 54 -1.44 12.40 9.34
N SER A 55 -2.45 13.26 9.29
CA SER A 55 -2.32 14.70 9.01
C SER A 55 -1.58 15.01 7.70
N ARG A 56 -1.67 14.16 6.67
CA ARG A 56 -0.94 14.38 5.41
C ARG A 56 -1.48 15.53 4.59
N ILE A 57 -0.58 16.21 3.89
CA ILE A 57 -0.90 17.32 2.99
C ILE A 57 -0.89 16.82 1.55
N PHE A 58 -1.96 17.11 0.82
CA PHE A 58 -2.13 16.71 -0.57
C PHE A 58 -2.03 17.89 -1.52
N SER A 59 -1.38 17.69 -2.68
CA SER A 59 -1.24 18.70 -3.72
C SER A 59 -2.52 18.85 -4.55
N ARG A 60 -2.65 19.99 -5.26
CA ARG A 60 -3.79 20.23 -6.17
C ARG A 60 -3.88 19.16 -7.26
N ILE A 61 -2.75 18.62 -7.72
CA ILE A 61 -2.69 17.56 -8.73
C ILE A 61 -3.28 16.25 -8.17
N GLN A 62 -2.99 15.92 -6.90
CA GLN A 62 -3.53 14.73 -6.25
C GLN A 62 -5.05 14.83 -6.07
N TRP A 63 -5.56 15.99 -5.62
CA TRP A 63 -6.99 16.24 -5.54
C TRP A 63 -7.66 16.14 -6.91
N GLY A 64 -7.03 16.71 -7.95
CA GLY A 64 -7.48 16.56 -9.33
C GLY A 64 -7.57 15.09 -9.76
N ALA A 65 -6.54 14.28 -9.48
CA ALA A 65 -6.55 12.85 -9.78
C ALA A 65 -7.70 12.11 -9.06
N LEU A 66 -7.95 12.41 -7.79
CA LEU A 66 -9.08 11.84 -7.04
C LEU A 66 -10.44 12.18 -7.69
N CYS A 67 -10.65 13.44 -8.08
CA CYS A 67 -11.87 13.85 -8.78
C CYS A 67 -12.03 13.13 -10.12
N ILE A 68 -10.95 13.03 -10.91
CA ILE A 68 -10.95 12.27 -12.17
C ILE A 68 -11.32 10.81 -11.93
N SER A 69 -10.84 10.21 -10.83
CA SER A 69 -11.20 8.83 -10.46
C SER A 69 -12.71 8.67 -10.27
N VAL A 70 -13.34 9.58 -9.54
CA VAL A 70 -14.78 9.55 -9.26
C VAL A 70 -15.56 9.72 -10.56
N LEU A 71 -15.18 10.70 -11.39
CA LEU A 71 -15.80 10.92 -12.70
C LEU A 71 -15.68 9.69 -13.61
N GLY A 72 -14.51 9.05 -13.64
CA GLY A 72 -14.28 7.83 -14.41
C GLY A 72 -15.19 6.69 -13.97
N VAL A 73 -15.32 6.45 -12.66
CA VAL A 73 -16.22 5.43 -12.11
C VAL A 73 -17.68 5.75 -12.39
N CYS A 74 -18.12 7.01 -12.23
CA CYS A 74 -19.48 7.42 -12.59
C CYS A 74 -19.78 7.19 -14.07
N LEU A 75 -18.82 7.49 -14.96
CA LEU A 75 -18.99 7.27 -16.40
C LEU A 75 -19.09 5.78 -16.75
N VAL A 76 -18.31 4.91 -16.09
CA VAL A 76 -18.44 3.45 -16.23
C VAL A 76 -19.82 2.97 -15.79
N GLN A 77 -20.36 3.51 -14.68
CA GLN A 77 -21.70 3.15 -14.20
C GLN A 77 -22.82 3.58 -15.16
N ILE A 78 -22.77 4.80 -15.69
CA ILE A 78 -23.76 5.31 -16.66
C ILE A 78 -23.77 4.44 -17.92
N SER A 79 -22.60 3.98 -18.35
CA SER A 79 -22.46 3.10 -19.52
C SER A 79 -23.22 1.78 -19.35
N LYS A 80 -23.38 1.32 -18.11
CA LYS A 80 -23.96 0.03 -17.77
C LYS A 80 -25.47 0.10 -17.45
N ASP A 81 -25.92 1.20 -16.84
CA ASP A 81 -27.35 1.42 -16.55
C ASP A 81 -28.23 1.66 -17.81
N SER A 82 -27.61 1.75 -18.98
CA SER A 82 -28.30 1.90 -20.27
C SER A 82 -29.01 0.62 -20.76
N GLY A 83 -28.89 -0.50 -20.04
CA GLY A 83 -29.58 -1.76 -20.34
C GLY A 83 -30.98 -1.85 -19.73
N ASN A 84 -31.92 -2.50 -20.45
CA ASN A 84 -33.24 -2.91 -19.92
C ASN A 84 -33.09 -4.10 -18.95
N GLU A 85 -32.37 -3.92 -17.85
CA GLU A 85 -32.25 -4.95 -16.80
C GLU A 85 -33.47 -4.94 -15.88
N SER A 86 -33.83 -6.12 -15.36
CA SER A 86 -34.94 -6.26 -14.43
C SER A 86 -34.66 -5.47 -13.13
N PRO A 87 -35.70 -4.93 -12.46
CA PRO A 87 -35.51 -4.19 -11.20
C PRO A 87 -34.85 -5.04 -10.11
N GLU A 88 -35.02 -6.37 -10.13
CA GLU A 88 -34.36 -7.29 -9.21
C GLU A 88 -32.84 -7.35 -9.43
N HIS A 89 -32.40 -7.44 -10.69
CA HIS A 89 -30.96 -7.40 -11.03
C HIS A 89 -30.33 -6.06 -10.64
N LYS A 90 -31.02 -4.94 -10.87
CA LYS A 90 -30.53 -3.61 -10.45
C LYS A 90 -30.35 -3.51 -8.93
N ASN A 91 -31.26 -4.09 -8.14
CA ASN A 91 -31.13 -4.09 -6.68
C ASN A 91 -29.92 -4.91 -6.21
N GLU A 92 -29.69 -6.10 -6.78
CA GLU A 92 -28.52 -6.92 -6.46
C GLU A 92 -27.20 -6.24 -6.84
N GLU A 93 -27.16 -5.56 -7.99
CA GLU A 93 -26.00 -4.76 -8.42
C GLU A 93 -25.75 -3.58 -7.46
N LEU A 94 -26.80 -2.84 -7.06
CA LEU A 94 -26.68 -1.77 -6.07
C LEU A 94 -26.16 -2.27 -4.73
N ILE A 95 -26.64 -3.42 -4.25
CA ILE A 95 -26.10 -4.08 -3.04
C ILE A 95 -24.62 -4.40 -3.23
N GLY A 96 -24.22 -4.88 -4.41
CA GLY A 96 -22.83 -5.09 -4.78
C GLY A 96 -21.99 -3.81 -4.73
N LEU A 97 -22.47 -2.72 -5.33
CA LEU A 97 -21.79 -1.41 -5.33
C LEU A 97 -21.63 -0.82 -3.93
N LEU A 98 -22.68 -0.87 -3.11
CA LEU A 98 -22.62 -0.44 -1.71
C LEU A 98 -21.61 -1.28 -0.92
N THR A 99 -21.53 -2.58 -1.20
CA THR A 99 -20.54 -3.46 -0.59
C THR A 99 -19.12 -3.08 -1.00
N ILE A 100 -18.87 -2.76 -2.28
CA ILE A 100 -17.56 -2.28 -2.75
C ILE A 100 -17.17 -0.98 -2.03
N PHE A 101 -18.12 -0.06 -1.83
CA PHE A 101 -17.87 1.17 -1.09
C PHE A 101 -17.39 0.87 0.34
N VAL A 102 -18.09 -0.01 1.07
CA VAL A 102 -17.66 -0.45 2.41
C VAL A 102 -16.28 -1.14 2.37
N MET A 103 -16.02 -1.96 1.35
CA MET A 103 -14.72 -2.58 1.15
C MET A 103 -13.61 -1.54 0.94
N CYS A 104 -13.84 -0.47 0.18
CA CYS A 104 -12.87 0.60 -0.05
C CYS A 104 -12.46 1.28 1.26
N TRP A 105 -13.43 1.64 2.11
CA TRP A 105 -13.15 2.28 3.40
C TRP A 105 -12.45 1.35 4.37
N THR A 106 -12.90 0.10 4.46
CA THR A 106 -12.30 -0.91 5.33
C THR A 106 -10.87 -1.24 4.90
N SER A 107 -10.61 -1.30 3.58
CA SER A 107 -9.27 -1.52 3.00
C SER A 107 -8.34 -0.34 3.21
N ALA A 108 -8.84 0.87 3.01
CA ALA A 108 -8.10 2.10 3.28
C ALA A 108 -7.73 2.21 4.77
N PHE A 109 -8.67 1.93 5.67
CA PHE A 109 -8.43 1.94 7.11
C PHE A 109 -7.36 0.94 7.52
N ALA A 110 -7.45 -0.32 7.07
CA ALA A 110 -6.43 -1.33 7.36
C ALA A 110 -5.05 -0.91 6.86
N GLY A 111 -4.97 -0.34 5.65
CA GLY A 111 -3.71 0.12 5.06
C GLY A 111 -3.07 1.26 5.86
N VAL A 112 -3.84 2.29 6.21
CA VAL A 112 -3.36 3.44 6.98
C VAL A 112 -3.01 3.03 8.42
N TYR A 113 -3.82 2.16 9.03
CA TYR A 113 -3.57 1.59 10.36
C TYR A 113 -2.29 0.74 10.38
N LEU A 114 -2.12 -0.16 9.40
CA LEU A 114 -0.89 -0.93 9.21
C LEU A 114 0.30 -0.01 9.02
N GLU A 115 0.19 1.06 8.24
CA GLU A 115 1.30 2.00 8.08
C GLU A 115 1.67 2.69 9.40
N GLY A 116 0.70 3.09 10.21
CA GLY A 116 0.92 3.67 11.53
C GLY A 116 1.54 2.68 12.54
N VAL A 117 1.12 1.41 12.48
CA VAL A 117 1.57 0.35 13.39
C VAL A 117 2.91 -0.28 12.96
N LEU A 118 3.15 -0.46 11.65
CA LEU A 118 4.31 -1.17 11.10
C LEU A 118 5.58 -0.35 11.06
N LYS A 119 5.49 0.99 11.14
CA LYS A 119 6.68 1.84 11.37
C LYS A 119 7.42 1.50 12.67
N GLN A 120 6.89 0.58 13.49
CA GLN A 120 7.47 0.11 14.76
C GLN A 120 7.95 -1.36 14.74
N SER A 121 7.97 -2.07 13.60
CA SER A 121 8.32 -3.52 13.59
C SER A 121 9.46 -3.90 12.64
N SER A 122 10.54 -4.47 13.17
CA SER A 122 11.72 -4.96 12.45
C SER A 122 11.58 -6.39 11.89
N CYS A 123 10.35 -6.89 11.66
CA CYS A 123 10.15 -8.26 11.19
C CYS A 123 10.42 -8.39 9.69
N ASP A 124 11.06 -9.49 9.27
CA ASP A 124 11.16 -9.83 7.85
C ASP A 124 9.75 -10.03 7.25
N ILE A 125 9.57 -9.57 6.01
CA ILE A 125 8.27 -9.52 5.32
C ILE A 125 7.68 -10.93 5.15
N TRP A 126 8.51 -11.96 4.94
CA TRP A 126 8.02 -13.33 4.81
C TRP A 126 7.49 -13.87 6.14
N MET A 127 8.22 -13.62 7.23
CA MET A 127 7.76 -13.96 8.58
C MET A 127 6.50 -13.20 8.96
N GLN A 128 6.37 -11.95 8.53
CA GLN A 128 5.15 -11.17 8.72
C GLN A 128 3.98 -11.76 7.92
N ASN A 129 4.21 -12.19 6.68
CA ASN A 129 3.18 -12.82 5.84
C ASN A 129 2.71 -14.16 6.44
N ILE A 130 3.64 -14.98 6.96
CA ILE A 130 3.31 -16.20 7.70
C ILE A 130 2.51 -15.88 8.96
N ARG A 131 2.93 -14.88 9.75
CA ARG A 131 2.21 -14.48 10.96
C ARG A 131 0.78 -14.04 10.65
N ILE A 132 0.59 -13.18 9.66
CA ILE A 132 -0.75 -12.72 9.26
C ILE A 132 -1.58 -13.93 8.80
N SER A 133 -1.02 -14.82 7.98
CA SER A 133 -1.72 -16.02 7.48
C SER A 133 -2.12 -17.00 8.58
N LEU A 134 -1.28 -17.17 9.61
CA LEU A 134 -1.61 -18.01 10.76
C LEU A 134 -2.71 -17.38 11.62
N ILE A 135 -2.72 -16.05 11.75
CA ILE A 135 -3.77 -15.35 12.50
C ILE A 135 -5.09 -15.37 11.73
N THR A 136 -5.09 -15.32 10.40
CA THR A 136 -6.34 -15.37 9.61
C THR A 136 -6.99 -16.75 9.60
N LEU A 137 -6.23 -17.83 9.79
CA LEU A 137 -6.72 -19.21 9.70
C LEU A 137 -7.87 -19.52 10.70
N PRO A 138 -7.77 -19.20 12.01
CA PRO A 138 -8.90 -19.36 12.93
C PRO A 138 -10.15 -18.59 12.52
N PHE A 139 -10.01 -17.35 12.04
CA PHE A 139 -11.16 -16.56 11.58
C PHE A 139 -11.79 -17.14 10.31
N ALA A 140 -10.98 -17.69 9.41
CA ALA A 140 -11.50 -18.41 8.25
C ALA A 140 -12.24 -19.69 8.68
N LEU A 141 -11.73 -20.44 9.65
CA LEU A 141 -12.43 -21.61 10.20
C LEU A 141 -13.78 -21.22 10.83
N LEU A 142 -13.85 -20.10 11.55
CA LEU A 142 -15.12 -19.59 12.10
C LEU A 142 -16.16 -19.31 11.00
N THR A 143 -15.74 -18.79 9.85
CA THR A 143 -16.67 -18.60 8.71
C THR A 143 -17.21 -19.92 8.17
N ILE A 144 -16.39 -20.98 8.15
CA ILE A 144 -16.83 -22.33 7.75
C ILE A 144 -17.82 -22.88 8.77
N VAL A 145 -17.56 -22.69 10.07
CA VAL A 145 -18.45 -23.14 11.15
C VAL A 145 -19.80 -22.42 11.09
N ASN A 146 -19.82 -21.12 10.82
CA ASN A 146 -21.07 -20.35 10.69
C ASN A 146 -21.96 -20.84 9.54
N ASP A 147 -21.38 -21.39 8.48
CA ASP A 147 -22.10 -21.95 7.34
C ASP A 147 -22.16 -23.49 7.34
N ALA A 148 -21.78 -24.14 8.45
CA ALA A 148 -21.66 -25.61 8.54
C ALA A 148 -22.96 -26.33 8.15
N ASP A 149 -24.11 -25.84 8.62
CA ASP A 149 -25.42 -26.43 8.29
C ASP A 149 -25.72 -26.35 6.79
N LYS A 150 -25.36 -25.24 6.13
CA LYS A 150 -25.54 -25.06 4.69
C LYS A 150 -24.59 -25.95 3.90
N ILE A 151 -23.37 -26.12 4.38
CA ILE A 151 -22.35 -26.98 3.79
C ILE A 151 -22.79 -28.45 3.86
N GLN A 152 -23.28 -28.89 5.03
CA GLN A 152 -23.75 -30.26 5.22
C GLN A 152 -24.95 -30.57 4.33
N LYS A 153 -25.94 -29.66 4.26
CA LYS A 153 -27.12 -29.82 3.38
C LYS A 153 -26.78 -29.91 1.89
N ARG A 154 -25.66 -29.32 1.47
CA ARG A 154 -25.19 -29.33 0.06
C ARG A 154 -24.31 -30.53 -0.30
N GLY A 155 -24.07 -31.46 0.63
CA GLY A 155 -23.28 -32.66 0.40
C GLY A 155 -21.86 -32.63 1.00
N GLY A 156 -21.56 -31.68 1.88
CA GLY A 156 -20.28 -31.54 2.57
C GLY A 156 -19.36 -30.47 1.98
N PHE A 157 -18.19 -30.27 2.59
CA PHE A 157 -17.29 -29.15 2.28
C PHE A 157 -16.80 -29.14 0.83
N PHE A 158 -16.48 -30.31 0.29
CA PHE A 158 -15.97 -30.46 -1.08
C PHE A 158 -17.07 -30.67 -2.13
N ALA A 159 -18.35 -30.62 -1.74
CA ALA A 159 -19.44 -30.76 -2.69
C ALA A 159 -19.49 -29.57 -3.65
N GLY A 160 -19.53 -29.86 -4.96
CA GLY A 160 -19.53 -28.83 -6.01
C GLY A 160 -18.15 -28.24 -6.33
N TRP A 161 -17.07 -28.78 -5.76
CA TRP A 161 -15.71 -28.37 -6.14
C TRP A 161 -15.40 -28.84 -7.57
N THR A 162 -15.11 -27.88 -8.43
CA THR A 162 -14.70 -28.11 -9.82
C THR A 162 -13.26 -27.64 -10.01
N TRP A 163 -12.63 -28.04 -11.11
CA TRP A 163 -11.28 -27.57 -11.46
C TRP A 163 -11.19 -26.03 -11.56
N ARG A 164 -12.30 -25.35 -11.90
CA ARG A 164 -12.40 -23.88 -11.94
C ARG A 164 -12.25 -23.26 -10.55
N LEU A 165 -12.86 -23.87 -9.52
CA LEU A 165 -12.70 -23.42 -8.13
C LEU A 165 -11.25 -23.57 -7.66
N TRP A 166 -10.59 -24.67 -8.02
CA TRP A 166 -9.17 -24.86 -7.75
C TRP A 166 -8.30 -23.77 -8.40
N LEU A 167 -8.58 -23.39 -9.64
CA LEU A 167 -7.89 -22.27 -10.27
C LEU A 167 -8.09 -20.96 -9.49
N ILE A 168 -9.32 -20.64 -9.08
CA ILE A 168 -9.59 -19.43 -8.31
C ILE A 168 -8.80 -19.43 -6.98
N VAL A 169 -8.77 -20.55 -6.27
CA VAL A 169 -8.04 -20.69 -5.00
C VAL A 169 -6.52 -20.55 -5.21
N LEU A 170 -5.97 -21.22 -6.22
CA LEU A 170 -4.53 -21.17 -6.53
C LEU A 170 -4.12 -19.77 -7.01
N SER A 171 -4.90 -19.13 -7.89
CA SER A 171 -4.65 -17.77 -8.35
C SER A 171 -4.76 -16.75 -7.23
N SER A 172 -5.75 -16.88 -6.33
CA SER A 172 -5.89 -15.99 -5.17
C SER A 172 -4.71 -16.13 -4.20
N SER A 173 -4.27 -17.36 -3.94
CA SER A 173 -3.12 -17.65 -3.09
C SER A 173 -1.81 -17.11 -3.71
N ALA A 174 -1.61 -17.33 -5.02
CA ALA A 174 -0.48 -16.79 -5.76
C ALA A 174 -0.47 -15.25 -5.75
N ASN A 175 -1.62 -14.61 -5.91
CA ASN A 175 -1.74 -13.15 -5.83
C ASN A 175 -1.28 -12.62 -4.46
N GLY A 176 -1.64 -13.28 -3.36
CA GLY A 176 -1.15 -12.91 -2.02
C GLY A 176 0.37 -12.94 -1.91
N LEU A 177 1.02 -13.98 -2.45
CA LEU A 177 2.47 -14.12 -2.46
C LEU A 177 3.16 -13.11 -3.40
N ILE A 178 2.60 -12.89 -4.60
CA ILE A 178 3.10 -11.92 -5.57
C ILE A 178 3.07 -10.52 -4.97
N VAL A 179 1.98 -10.15 -4.29
CA VAL A 179 1.87 -8.83 -3.64
C VAL A 179 2.94 -8.67 -2.55
N ALA A 180 3.21 -9.70 -1.74
CA ALA A 180 4.28 -9.67 -0.75
C ALA A 180 5.66 -9.53 -1.40
N PHE A 181 5.90 -10.27 -2.48
CA PHE A 181 7.13 -10.19 -3.26
C PHE A 181 7.34 -8.79 -3.85
N VAL A 182 6.32 -8.22 -4.49
CA VAL A 182 6.37 -6.88 -5.07
C VAL A 182 6.61 -5.81 -4.00
N VAL A 183 6.01 -5.93 -2.82
CA VAL A 183 6.28 -4.99 -1.70
C VAL A 183 7.72 -5.10 -1.19
N LYS A 184 8.32 -6.29 -1.23
CA LYS A 184 9.70 -6.53 -0.78
C LYS A 184 10.75 -6.05 -1.79
N TYR A 185 10.52 -6.29 -3.08
CA TYR A 185 11.55 -6.14 -4.11
C TYR A 185 11.28 -5.03 -5.13
N ALA A 186 10.07 -4.45 -5.14
CA ALA A 186 9.73 -3.37 -6.05
C ALA A 186 9.25 -2.14 -5.29
N ASP A 187 9.50 -0.97 -5.89
CA ASP A 187 8.98 0.28 -5.37
C ASP A 187 7.46 0.32 -5.47
N ASN A 188 6.80 0.99 -4.53
CA ASN A 188 5.34 1.19 -4.55
C ASN A 188 4.84 1.82 -5.87
N ILE A 189 5.70 2.58 -6.57
CA ILE A 189 5.43 3.14 -7.90
C ILE A 189 5.33 2.03 -8.96
N LYS A 190 6.29 1.09 -9.00
CA LYS A 190 6.30 -0.03 -9.96
C LYS A 190 5.11 -0.95 -9.76
N LYS A 191 4.79 -1.26 -8.49
CA LYS A 191 3.58 -1.99 -8.11
C LYS A 191 2.32 -1.35 -8.69
N SER A 192 2.19 -0.04 -8.51
CA SER A 192 1.03 0.72 -8.96
C SER A 192 0.94 0.78 -10.48
N TYR A 193 2.07 0.86 -11.19
CA TYR A 193 2.11 0.76 -12.65
C TYR A 193 1.58 -0.59 -13.16
N CYS A 194 2.08 -1.72 -12.63
CA CYS A 194 1.57 -3.04 -12.97
C CYS A 194 0.07 -3.17 -12.69
N GLN A 195 -0.39 -2.61 -11.57
CA GLN A 195 -1.80 -2.58 -11.23
C GLN A 195 -2.63 -1.79 -12.26
N THR A 196 -2.17 -0.61 -12.72
CA THR A 196 -2.89 0.17 -13.74
C THR A 196 -3.03 -0.55 -15.08
N VAL A 197 -1.99 -1.26 -15.51
CA VAL A 197 -2.05 -2.10 -16.72
C VAL A 197 -3.07 -3.21 -16.53
N ALA A 198 -3.12 -3.83 -15.34
CA ALA A 198 -4.11 -4.85 -15.02
C ALA A 198 -5.55 -4.30 -15.06
N LEU A 199 -5.82 -3.07 -14.61
CA LEU A 199 -7.15 -2.44 -14.70
C LEU A 199 -7.66 -2.40 -16.15
N GLY A 200 -6.82 -1.91 -17.07
CA GLY A 200 -7.15 -1.87 -18.50
C GLY A 200 -7.27 -3.26 -19.12
N GLY A 201 -6.40 -4.18 -18.72
CA GLY A 201 -6.44 -5.58 -19.13
C GLY A 201 -7.73 -6.30 -18.70
N THR A 202 -8.19 -6.08 -17.47
CA THR A 202 -9.47 -6.63 -16.99
C THR A 202 -10.64 -6.11 -17.81
N ALA A 203 -10.70 -4.81 -18.08
CA ALA A 203 -11.76 -4.24 -18.92
C ALA A 203 -11.75 -4.82 -20.34
N LEU A 204 -10.56 -4.91 -20.96
CA LEU A 204 -10.41 -5.50 -22.29
C LEU A 204 -10.84 -6.97 -22.30
N LEU A 205 -10.42 -7.75 -21.31
CA LEU A 205 -10.76 -9.16 -21.21
C LEU A 205 -12.26 -9.37 -20.98
N SER A 206 -12.91 -8.55 -20.15
CA SER A 206 -14.37 -8.58 -19.97
C SER A 206 -15.13 -8.30 -21.27
N ILE A 207 -14.66 -7.36 -22.10
CA ILE A 207 -15.24 -7.11 -23.42
C ILE A 207 -15.04 -8.32 -24.35
N LEU A 208 -13.83 -8.90 -24.39
CA LEU A 208 -13.53 -10.07 -25.23
C LEU A 208 -14.30 -11.32 -24.83
N LEU A 209 -14.54 -11.51 -23.53
CA LEU A 209 -15.34 -12.63 -23.00
C LEU A 209 -16.85 -12.40 -23.17
N GLY A 210 -17.29 -11.20 -23.57
CA GLY A 210 -18.70 -10.85 -23.74
C GLY A 210 -19.44 -10.52 -22.45
N ASP A 211 -18.73 -10.31 -21.33
CA ASP A 211 -19.30 -9.96 -20.02
C ASP A 211 -19.66 -8.47 -19.93
N SER A 212 -19.06 -7.63 -20.78
CA SER A 212 -19.37 -6.20 -20.87
C SER A 212 -19.57 -5.77 -22.32
N GLN A 213 -20.59 -4.96 -22.58
CA GLN A 213 -20.83 -4.43 -23.91
C GLN A 213 -19.81 -3.33 -24.25
N PHE A 214 -19.30 -3.35 -25.48
CA PHE A 214 -18.43 -2.30 -25.98
C PHE A 214 -19.20 -0.97 -26.08
N SER A 215 -18.76 0.03 -25.33
CA SER A 215 -19.36 1.37 -25.34
C SER A 215 -18.27 2.44 -25.25
N PHE A 216 -18.45 3.55 -25.96
CA PHE A 216 -17.52 4.68 -25.92
C PHE A 216 -17.43 5.29 -24.51
N SER A 217 -18.55 5.33 -23.79
CA SER A 217 -18.59 5.79 -22.40
C SER A 217 -17.80 4.85 -21.47
N LEU A 218 -17.83 3.54 -21.72
CA LEU A 218 -17.05 2.55 -20.96
C LEU A 218 -15.55 2.79 -21.15
N ILE A 219 -15.10 2.95 -22.40
CA ILE A 219 -13.68 3.22 -22.72
C ILE A 219 -13.24 4.55 -22.13
N GLY A 220 -14.06 5.59 -22.25
CA GLY A 220 -13.78 6.90 -21.64
C GLY A 220 -13.64 6.79 -20.12
N GLY A 221 -14.56 6.08 -19.46
CA GLY A 221 -14.54 5.88 -18.01
C GLY A 221 -13.31 5.11 -17.53
N VAL A 222 -13.00 3.97 -18.17
CA VAL A 222 -11.80 3.17 -17.87
C VAL A 222 -10.52 3.99 -18.07
N SER A 223 -10.44 4.76 -19.15
CA SER A 223 -9.29 5.61 -19.46
C SER A 223 -9.10 6.71 -18.41
N LEU A 224 -10.19 7.33 -17.94
CA LEU A 224 -10.14 8.31 -16.86
C LEU A 224 -9.68 7.69 -15.54
N VAL A 225 -10.17 6.50 -15.18
CA VAL A 225 -9.72 5.79 -13.97
C VAL A 225 -8.22 5.49 -14.05
N ILE A 226 -7.75 4.92 -15.17
CA ILE A 226 -6.32 4.62 -15.36
C ILE A 226 -5.47 5.90 -15.28
N CYS A 227 -5.91 6.98 -15.93
CA CYS A 227 -5.22 8.28 -15.89
C CYS A 227 -5.14 8.82 -14.46
N SER A 228 -6.23 8.77 -13.70
CA SER A 228 -6.28 9.13 -12.29
C SER A 228 -5.24 8.36 -11.46
N VAL A 229 -5.23 7.03 -11.56
CA VAL A 229 -4.29 6.20 -10.78
C VAL A 229 -2.86 6.53 -11.15
N PHE A 230 -2.58 6.74 -12.44
CA PHE A 230 -1.25 7.10 -12.91
C PHE A 230 -0.81 8.48 -12.37
N LEU A 231 -1.65 9.50 -12.48
CA LEU A 231 -1.39 10.85 -11.96
C LEU A 231 -1.17 10.85 -10.44
N TYR A 232 -1.98 10.09 -9.70
CA TYR A 232 -1.85 9.95 -8.25
C TYR A 232 -0.55 9.22 -7.87
N THR A 233 -0.16 8.19 -8.63
CA THR A 233 1.06 7.41 -8.36
C THR A 233 2.33 8.24 -8.59
N LEU A 234 2.35 9.09 -9.62
CA LEU A 234 3.50 9.95 -9.92
C LEU A 234 3.70 11.09 -8.91
N ASN A 235 2.65 11.42 -8.16
CA ASN A 235 2.67 12.48 -7.16
C ASN A 235 2.36 11.86 -5.79
N PRO A 236 3.34 11.33 -5.05
CA PRO A 236 3.09 10.80 -3.70
C PRO A 236 2.81 11.91 -2.68
N PRO A 237 1.91 11.70 -1.68
CA PRO A 237 1.61 12.70 -0.65
C PRO A 237 2.84 13.01 0.21
N LYS A 238 3.07 14.30 0.47
CA LYS A 238 4.16 14.75 1.34
C LYS A 238 3.71 14.70 2.80
N LEU A 239 4.61 14.29 3.69
CA LEU A 239 4.39 14.44 5.13
C LEU A 239 4.44 15.93 5.50
N PRO A 240 3.73 16.38 6.54
CA PRO A 240 3.86 17.74 7.05
C PRO A 240 5.31 18.02 7.38
N THR A 241 5.90 19.02 6.74
CA THR A 241 7.12 19.64 7.25
C THR A 241 6.69 20.39 8.50
N LEU A 242 6.93 19.82 9.68
CA LEU A 242 6.86 20.60 10.91
C LEU A 242 7.97 21.64 10.80
N GLU A 243 7.59 22.90 10.61
CA GLU A 243 8.52 24.02 10.85
C GLU A 243 9.02 23.85 12.27
N VAL A 244 10.32 23.63 12.42
CA VAL A 244 10.98 23.66 13.72
C VAL A 244 10.89 25.12 14.17
N PRO A 245 10.14 25.44 15.24
CA PRO A 245 10.28 26.75 15.86
C PRO A 245 11.77 26.91 16.18
N ASN A 246 12.39 28.04 15.82
CA ASN A 246 13.81 28.28 16.14
C ASN A 246 14.07 27.90 17.62
N ASP A 247 14.79 26.79 17.82
CA ASP A 247 15.06 26.17 19.14
C ASP A 247 15.90 27.08 20.06
N GLU A 248 16.23 28.29 19.62
CA GLU A 248 16.95 29.31 20.39
C GLU A 248 16.04 30.10 21.34
N LYS A 249 14.70 30.04 21.17
CA LYS A 249 13.75 30.78 22.03
C LYS A 249 13.03 29.94 23.08
N LEU A 250 12.90 28.62 22.90
CA LEU A 250 12.18 27.77 23.86
C LEU A 250 13.05 27.31 25.04
N LEU A 251 14.37 27.32 24.91
CA LEU A 251 15.30 26.93 25.99
C LEU A 251 15.51 28.03 27.05
N MET A 252 14.91 29.21 26.88
CA MET A 252 15.02 30.30 27.86
C MET A 252 13.80 30.44 28.78
N ASP A 253 12.70 29.71 28.50
CA ASP A 253 11.43 29.86 29.23
C ASP A 253 11.06 28.64 30.11
N GLU A 254 11.87 27.56 30.14
CA GLU A 254 11.59 26.35 30.94
C GLU A 254 12.18 26.35 32.36
N ASP A 255 12.81 27.44 32.81
CA ASP A 255 13.27 27.62 34.20
C ASP A 255 12.17 28.17 35.12
N SER A 256 10.91 27.76 34.94
CA SER A 256 9.87 27.95 35.96
C SER A 256 8.57 27.25 35.56
N GLU A 257 8.43 25.97 35.93
CA GLU A 257 7.30 25.48 36.75
C GLU A 257 7.36 23.95 36.84
N SER A 258 7.61 23.50 38.05
CA SER A 258 7.54 22.11 38.48
C SER A 258 6.08 21.63 38.56
N SER A 259 5.74 20.54 37.87
CA SER A 259 4.75 19.59 38.38
C SER A 259 5.02 18.17 37.86
N GLU A 260 4.77 17.21 38.73
CA GLU A 260 5.12 15.79 38.66
C GLU A 260 4.24 15.05 37.62
N GLU A 261 4.82 14.66 36.49
CA GLU A 261 4.28 13.61 35.61
C GLU A 261 5.40 12.63 35.21
N ASP A 262 5.02 11.35 35.18
CA ASP A 262 5.83 10.12 35.28
C ASP A 262 7.03 10.00 34.31
N ASP A 263 8.13 9.46 34.85
CA ASP A 263 9.49 9.34 34.27
C ASP A 263 9.55 8.51 32.96
N ASP A 264 8.63 7.56 32.75
CA ASP A 264 8.60 6.65 31.59
C ASP A 264 8.12 7.34 30.30
N GLY A 265 7.27 8.37 30.41
CA GLY A 265 6.77 9.14 29.28
C GLY A 265 7.81 10.13 28.71
N LYS A 266 8.68 10.67 29.56
CA LYS A 266 9.74 11.60 29.17
C LYS A 266 10.83 10.90 28.36
N GLU A 267 11.13 9.64 28.67
CA GLU A 267 12.16 8.86 27.95
C GLU A 267 11.68 8.41 26.56
N GLU A 268 10.40 8.02 26.40
CA GLU A 268 9.81 7.72 25.08
C GLU A 268 9.72 8.96 24.19
N ILE A 269 9.36 10.13 24.75
CA ILE A 269 9.31 11.39 24.00
C ILE A 269 10.72 11.82 23.59
N LYS A 270 11.72 11.71 24.47
CA LYS A 270 13.12 12.06 24.17
C LYS A 270 13.71 11.12 23.11
N THR A 271 13.40 9.83 23.17
CA THR A 271 13.82 8.83 22.16
C THR A 271 13.12 9.07 20.82
N PHE A 272 11.84 9.46 20.82
CA PHE A 272 11.10 9.81 19.61
C PHE A 272 11.63 11.10 18.96
N LEU A 273 11.99 12.10 19.76
CA LEU A 273 12.61 13.35 19.30
C LEU A 273 14.02 13.13 18.75
N ASP A 274 14.83 12.29 19.40
CA ASP A 274 16.19 11.95 18.94
C ASP A 274 16.15 11.14 17.63
N TYR A 275 15.20 10.20 17.50
CA TYR A 275 14.93 9.49 16.25
C TYR A 275 14.50 10.43 15.12
N LYS A 276 13.62 11.40 15.42
CA LYS A 276 13.12 12.39 14.47
C LYS A 276 14.24 13.32 13.98
N LYS A 277 15.12 13.77 14.88
CA LYS A 277 16.30 14.60 14.57
C LYS A 277 17.28 13.85 13.66
N LYS A 278 17.59 12.61 14.02
CA LYS A 278 18.52 11.76 13.25
C LYS A 278 17.98 11.37 11.87
N SER A 279 16.66 11.18 11.74
CA SER A 279 16.02 10.93 10.45
C SER A 279 15.97 12.20 9.57
N GLN A 280 15.81 13.39 10.15
CA GLN A 280 15.85 14.66 9.41
C GLN A 280 17.25 14.96 8.90
N ASP A 281 18.29 14.73 9.70
CA ASP A 281 19.68 14.95 9.28
C ASP A 281 20.05 14.05 8.09
N VAL A 282 19.65 12.78 8.12
CA VAL A 282 19.93 11.83 7.01
C VAL A 282 19.21 12.23 5.72
N ILE A 283 17.97 12.71 5.80
CA ILE A 283 17.20 13.16 4.63
C ILE A 283 17.75 14.48 4.09
N HIS A 284 18.12 15.42 4.98
CA HIS A 284 18.68 16.70 4.59
C HIS A 284 20.05 16.53 3.91
N ILE A 285 20.90 15.64 4.43
CA ILE A 285 22.21 15.29 3.85
C ILE A 285 22.04 14.59 2.49
N ASP A 286 21.11 13.64 2.33
CA ASP A 286 20.89 12.96 1.03
C ASP A 286 20.35 13.93 -0.04
N THR A 287 19.54 14.91 0.37
CA THR A 287 18.97 15.92 -0.53
C THR A 287 20.02 16.98 -0.93
N THR A 288 20.82 17.48 0.00
CA THR A 288 21.90 18.44 -0.28
C THR A 288 23.03 17.80 -1.10
N LEU A 289 23.40 16.54 -0.82
CA LEU A 289 24.40 15.83 -1.62
C LEU A 289 23.93 15.52 -3.04
N LYS A 290 22.65 15.18 -3.24
CA LYS A 290 22.09 15.02 -4.60
C LYS A 290 22.01 16.33 -5.35
N GLN A 291 21.69 17.42 -4.66
CA GLN A 291 21.62 18.75 -5.26
C GLN A 291 23.01 19.25 -5.65
N GLN A 292 23.99 19.17 -4.74
CA GLN A 292 25.40 19.52 -5.04
C GLN A 292 26.00 18.61 -6.12
N SER A 293 25.65 17.31 -6.12
CA SER A 293 26.10 16.39 -7.17
C SER A 293 25.49 16.70 -8.54
N ASN A 294 24.23 17.15 -8.61
CA ASN A 294 23.59 17.53 -9.87
C ASN A 294 24.12 18.88 -10.37
N GLU A 295 24.31 19.85 -9.49
CA GLU A 295 24.89 21.15 -9.85
C GLU A 295 26.33 20.99 -10.38
N ALA A 296 27.13 20.11 -9.75
CA ALA A 296 28.48 19.76 -10.21
C ALA A 296 28.51 18.99 -11.55
N LEU A 297 27.44 18.23 -11.88
CA LEU A 297 27.33 17.52 -13.16
C LEU A 297 26.92 18.46 -14.31
N ILE A 298 26.13 19.48 -14.00
CA ILE A 298 25.60 20.46 -14.95
C ILE A 298 26.64 21.55 -15.25
N SER A 299 27.54 21.89 -14.30
CA SER A 299 28.50 23.00 -14.46
C SER A 299 29.85 22.62 -15.12
N SER A 300 30.03 21.40 -15.62
CA SER A 300 31.36 20.88 -16.00
C SER A 300 31.42 20.32 -17.44
N GLU A 301 32.11 21.04 -18.34
CA GLU A 301 32.46 20.59 -19.71
C GLU A 301 33.70 19.66 -19.77
N SER A 302 34.42 19.44 -18.67
CA SER A 302 35.67 18.66 -18.66
C SER A 302 35.51 17.19 -18.25
N PRO A 303 36.05 16.21 -19.01
CA PRO A 303 35.95 14.78 -18.72
C PRO A 303 36.65 14.35 -17.42
N THR A 304 37.63 15.13 -16.95
CA THR A 304 38.38 14.86 -15.71
C THR A 304 37.49 15.05 -14.47
N PHE A 305 36.55 16.00 -14.52
CA PHE A 305 35.66 16.33 -13.40
C PHE A 305 34.50 15.34 -13.26
N ARG A 306 34.02 14.76 -14.37
CA ARG A 306 33.07 13.63 -14.35
C ARG A 306 33.66 12.40 -13.64
N THR A 307 34.97 12.19 -13.79
CA THR A 307 35.71 11.11 -13.12
C THR A 307 35.90 11.39 -11.63
N ALA A 308 36.01 12.66 -11.22
CA ALA A 308 36.04 13.04 -9.81
C ALA A 308 34.65 12.90 -9.16
N ALA A 309 33.57 13.28 -9.86
CA ALA A 309 32.19 13.12 -9.40
C ALA A 309 31.79 11.65 -9.23
N SER A 310 32.23 10.75 -10.13
CA SER A 310 32.00 9.31 -9.97
C SER A 310 32.76 8.73 -8.77
N LYS A 311 33.99 9.19 -8.50
CA LYS A 311 34.73 8.83 -7.28
C LYS A 311 34.05 9.37 -6.01
N LEU A 312 33.46 10.56 -6.07
CA LEU A 312 32.71 11.13 -4.96
C LEU A 312 31.43 10.32 -4.65
N GLN A 313 30.73 9.83 -5.69
CA GLN A 313 29.59 8.91 -5.55
C GLN A 313 30.00 7.58 -4.90
N ILE A 314 31.18 7.06 -5.22
CA ILE A 314 31.74 5.86 -4.58
C ILE A 314 32.06 6.13 -3.10
N VAL A 315 32.64 7.29 -2.78
CA VAL A 315 32.93 7.69 -1.39
C VAL A 315 31.64 7.90 -0.59
N ILE A 316 30.61 8.53 -1.18
CA ILE A 316 29.28 8.67 -0.57
C ILE A 316 28.63 7.30 -0.36
N GLY A 317 28.77 6.37 -1.32
CA GLY A 317 28.35 4.97 -1.18
C GLY A 317 29.04 4.27 0.00
N ASN A 318 30.36 4.45 0.14
CA ASN A 318 31.15 3.86 1.23
C ASN A 318 30.83 4.49 2.59
N ILE A 319 30.48 5.79 2.64
CA ILE A 319 30.03 6.47 3.87
C ILE A 319 28.63 5.99 4.24
N LYS A 320 27.74 5.79 3.27
CA LYS A 320 26.40 5.19 3.46
C LYS A 320 26.50 3.75 3.95
N GLU A 321 27.52 3.00 3.51
CA GLU A 321 27.85 1.67 3.99
C GLU A 321 28.46 1.66 5.42
N ARG A 322 29.26 2.67 5.77
CA ARG A 322 29.74 2.84 7.15
C ARG A 322 28.66 3.29 8.13
N LEU A 323 27.73 4.14 7.67
CA LEU A 323 26.56 4.55 8.45
C LEU A 323 25.58 3.40 8.64
N SER A 324 25.40 2.54 7.62
CA SER A 324 24.59 1.32 7.76
C SER A 324 25.20 0.33 8.75
N LEU A 325 26.53 0.21 8.81
CA LEU A 325 27.26 -0.59 9.78
C LEU A 325 27.14 -0.10 11.24
N SER A 326 26.85 1.19 11.47
CA SER A 326 26.60 1.75 12.81
C SER A 326 25.17 1.53 13.31
N SER A 327 24.27 1.09 12.43
CA SER A 327 22.88 0.77 12.77
C SER A 327 22.73 -0.76 12.92
N PRO A 328 22.17 -1.26 14.04
CA PRO A 328 21.95 -2.71 14.22
C PRO A 328 20.96 -3.31 13.20
N PHE A 329 20.29 -2.47 12.40
CA PHE A 329 19.25 -2.84 11.46
C PHE A 329 19.78 -3.40 10.12
N LEU A 330 21.05 -3.15 9.77
CA LEU A 330 21.60 -3.50 8.44
C LEU A 330 22.62 -4.66 8.45
N GLN A 331 23.00 -5.17 9.63
CA GLN A 331 23.89 -6.34 9.73
C GLN A 331 23.20 -7.67 9.39
N THR A 332 21.86 -7.76 9.45
CA THR A 332 21.14 -9.02 9.20
C THR A 332 21.08 -9.41 7.71
N SER A 333 21.45 -8.51 6.80
CA SER A 333 21.47 -8.79 5.35
C SER A 333 22.80 -9.40 4.84
N ARG A 334 23.82 -9.60 5.69
CA ARG A 334 25.17 -10.02 5.25
C ARG A 334 25.48 -11.53 5.32
N ASN A 335 24.54 -12.39 5.70
CA ASN A 335 24.75 -13.84 5.73
C ASN A 335 24.14 -14.56 4.51
N ILE A 336 24.56 -14.15 3.32
CA ILE A 336 24.42 -14.97 2.10
C ILE A 336 25.84 -15.20 1.57
N PRO A 337 26.32 -16.46 1.48
CA PRO A 337 27.65 -16.73 0.96
C PRO A 337 27.70 -16.40 -0.54
N ASP A 338 28.71 -15.61 -0.89
CA ASP A 338 28.98 -15.13 -2.23
C ASP A 338 29.56 -16.26 -3.11
N ILE A 339 28.72 -16.81 -4.01
CA ILE A 339 29.12 -17.86 -4.99
C ILE A 339 29.75 -17.21 -6.23
N SER A 340 30.73 -16.32 -6.03
CA SER A 340 31.42 -15.67 -7.14
C SER A 340 32.93 -15.48 -6.93
N LYS A 341 33.57 -16.34 -6.12
CA LYS A 341 35.04 -16.46 -6.14
C LYS A 341 35.51 -17.52 -7.14
N PRO A 342 36.35 -17.17 -8.13
CA PRO A 342 37.09 -18.17 -8.88
C PRO A 342 38.16 -18.78 -7.96
N ALA A 343 38.29 -20.11 -8.01
CA ALA A 343 39.37 -20.83 -7.37
C ALA A 343 40.71 -20.38 -7.98
N ALA A 344 41.62 -19.91 -7.14
CA ALA A 344 43.02 -19.71 -7.51
C ALA A 344 43.89 -20.40 -6.45
N GLN A 345 44.59 -21.43 -6.95
CA GLN A 345 45.64 -22.29 -6.38
C GLN A 345 45.21 -23.38 -5.39
#